data_AF-A0A8X6RAB6-F1
#
_entry.id   AF-A0A8X6RAB6-F1
#
_cell.length_a   1.000
_cell.length_b   1.000
_cell.length_c   1.000
_cell.angle_alpha   90.00
_cell.angle_beta   90.00
_cell.angle_gamma   90.00
#
_symmetry.space_group_name_H-M   'P 1'
#
loop_
_entity.id
_entity.type
_entity.pdbx_description
1 polymer ?
#
loop_
_entity_poly.entity_id
_entity_poly.type
_entity_poly.pdbx_seq_one_letter_code
_entity_poly.pdbx_strand_id
1 'polypeptide(L)'
;MDPQNFVAKLQQHMAELKPLKSPSNWKQNIFVHKDLKSCFHVFIHIDRVKKALEPPYEGPYTVQKNGISSDDTKYSALVANLEAETFSYVSDIVLSPPNSDKYHTLSQRLITQFSDSETQKIKKLLTDLQLGDEKPSHLLRKMKELSNGQLQDDFLQSLWLQRMPPHIQTVLSASSEPLDKLAIIADKVCDVVGASSTICAATTVPPPSQSSSCSAQPTMDSLARQIQELSLQVAELTRDRNSSRHQRYSSDRRRSHSRSRSVNRGSGICYYHRRYKEQARKCVSPCAFVQKNE
;
A
#
# COMPACT_ATOMS: atom_id res chain seq x y z
N MET A 1 33.48 -17.54 44.98
CA MET A 1 33.09 -18.17 43.71
C MET A 1 32.69 -17.07 42.78
N ASP A 2 33.43 -16.86 41.69
CA ASP A 2 33.14 -15.81 40.72
C ASP A 2 31.87 -16.17 39.91
N PRO A 3 30.80 -15.35 39.95
CA PRO A 3 29.55 -15.64 39.25
C PRO A 3 29.72 -15.84 37.75
N GLN A 4 30.64 -15.11 37.12
CA GLN A 4 30.89 -15.22 35.68
C GLN A 4 31.50 -16.57 35.33
N ASN A 5 32.38 -17.09 36.20
CA ASN A 5 33.03 -18.37 36.04
C ASN A 5 32.05 -19.55 36.24
N PHE A 6 31.06 -19.38 37.14
CA PHE A 6 29.98 -20.36 37.31
C PHE A 6 29.07 -20.45 36.09
N VAL A 7 28.64 -19.31 35.54
CA VAL A 7 27.78 -19.26 34.34
C VAL A 7 28.50 -19.86 33.13
N ALA A 8 29.78 -19.56 32.95
CA ALA A 8 30.58 -20.14 31.86
C ALA A 8 30.67 -21.66 31.97
N LYS A 9 30.93 -22.19 33.18
CA LYS A 9 30.93 -23.64 33.43
C LYS A 9 29.57 -24.28 33.19
N LEU A 10 28.47 -23.63 33.59
CA LEU A 10 27.12 -24.15 33.38
C LEU A 10 26.77 -24.21 31.89
N GLN A 11 27.09 -23.15 31.14
CA GLN A 11 26.87 -23.12 29.68
C GLN A 11 27.67 -24.20 28.97
N GLN A 12 28.93 -24.42 29.36
CA GLN A 12 29.74 -25.51 28.83
C GLN A 12 29.11 -26.88 29.12
N HIS A 13 28.65 -27.10 30.36
CA HIS A 13 28.05 -28.38 30.72
C HIS A 13 26.72 -28.63 29.99
N MET A 14 25.90 -27.60 29.82
CA MET A 14 24.65 -27.68 29.06
C MET A 14 24.89 -27.91 27.56
N ALA A 15 25.99 -27.38 27.01
CA ALA A 15 26.37 -27.63 25.62
C ALA A 15 26.85 -29.07 25.37
N GLU A 16 27.41 -29.73 26.40
CA GLU A 16 27.82 -31.13 26.34
C GLU A 16 26.66 -32.12 26.49
N LEU A 17 25.52 -31.69 27.04
CA LEU A 17 24.29 -32.48 27.11
C LEU A 17 23.68 -32.63 25.72
N LYS A 18 24.05 -33.69 25.01
CA LYS A 18 23.34 -34.09 23.79
C LYS A 18 22.02 -34.78 24.19
N PRO A 19 20.89 -34.45 23.54
CA PRO A 19 19.68 -35.23 23.72
C PRO A 19 19.97 -36.68 23.35
N LEU A 20 19.63 -37.60 24.25
CA LEU A 20 19.67 -39.04 23.96
C LEU A 20 18.90 -39.26 22.67
N LYS A 21 19.57 -39.86 21.67
CA LYS A 21 18.88 -40.32 20.47
C LYS A 21 17.85 -41.35 20.94
N SER A 22 16.58 -40.96 20.94
CA SER A 22 15.49 -41.90 21.16
C SER A 22 15.71 -43.06 20.18
N PRO A 23 15.60 -44.34 20.61
CA PRO A 23 15.63 -45.47 19.70
C PRO A 23 14.42 -45.32 18.77
N SER A 24 14.64 -44.67 17.62
CA SER A 24 13.66 -44.41 16.58
C SER A 24 13.36 -45.70 15.81
N ASN A 25 12.76 -46.68 16.50
CA ASN A 25 12.13 -47.84 15.88
C ASN A 25 10.60 -47.82 16.08
N TRP A 26 10.04 -46.70 16.54
CA TRP A 26 8.60 -46.47 16.43
C TRP A 26 8.26 -46.03 15.02
N LYS A 27 8.09 -47.01 14.12
CA LYS A 27 7.13 -46.84 13.04
C LYS A 27 5.77 -46.68 13.71
N GLN A 28 5.35 -45.45 13.97
CA GLN A 28 3.98 -45.21 14.38
C GLN A 28 3.10 -45.70 13.23
N ASN A 29 2.57 -46.92 13.37
CA ASN A 29 1.39 -47.32 12.64
C ASN A 29 0.27 -46.45 13.21
N ILE A 30 0.16 -45.23 12.69
CA ILE A 30 -0.98 -44.35 12.97
C ILE A 30 -2.20 -45.18 12.59
N PHE A 31 -3.00 -45.54 13.59
CA PHE A 31 -4.22 -46.29 13.37
C PHE A 31 -5.19 -45.39 12.61
N VAL A 32 -5.33 -45.63 11.30
CA VAL A 32 -6.28 -44.91 10.45
C VAL A 32 -7.55 -45.75 10.37
N HIS A 33 -8.64 -45.23 10.90
CA HIS A 33 -9.95 -45.88 10.81
C HIS A 33 -10.37 -46.02 9.34
N LYS A 34 -10.95 -47.16 8.94
CA LYS A 34 -11.32 -47.42 7.53
C LYS A 34 -12.30 -46.39 7.00
N ASP A 35 -13.23 -45.95 7.84
CA ASP A 35 -14.27 -44.98 7.49
C ASP A 35 -13.71 -43.57 7.32
N LEU A 36 -12.48 -43.29 7.75
CA LEU A 36 -11.85 -41.99 7.52
C LEU A 36 -11.75 -41.66 6.01
N LYS A 37 -11.80 -42.69 5.15
CA LYS A 37 -11.84 -42.53 3.68
C LYS A 37 -13.20 -42.07 3.14
N SER A 38 -14.29 -42.37 3.85
CA SER A 38 -15.68 -42.04 3.47
C SER A 38 -16.32 -40.98 4.37
N CYS A 39 -15.67 -40.61 5.47
CA CYS A 39 -16.12 -39.56 6.38
C CYS A 39 -16.14 -38.19 5.69
N PHE A 40 -17.30 -37.52 5.77
CA PHE A 40 -17.46 -36.15 5.30
C PHE A 40 -17.08 -35.10 6.36
N HIS A 41 -17.04 -35.51 7.64
CA HIS A 41 -16.71 -34.63 8.75
C HIS A 41 -15.73 -35.30 9.70
N VAL A 42 -14.80 -34.53 10.25
CA VAL A 42 -13.84 -34.97 11.27
C VAL A 42 -13.83 -34.00 12.44
N PHE A 43 -13.54 -34.55 13.61
CA PHE A 43 -13.29 -33.79 14.83
C PHE A 43 -11.80 -33.90 15.14
N ILE A 44 -11.16 -32.75 15.40
CA ILE A 44 -9.71 -32.69 15.67
C ILE A 44 -9.52 -32.61 17.18
N HIS A 45 -8.65 -33.47 17.72
CA HIS A 45 -8.35 -33.43 19.15
C HIS A 45 -7.54 -32.17 19.49
N ILE A 46 -7.93 -31.50 20.56
CA ILE A 46 -7.26 -30.30 21.03
C ILE A 46 -6.13 -30.72 21.99
N ASP A 47 -4.90 -30.81 21.48
CA ASP A 47 -3.72 -31.20 22.27
C ASP A 47 -3.09 -30.07 23.12
N ARG A 48 -3.67 -28.86 23.05
CA ARG A 48 -3.22 -27.71 23.86
C ARG A 48 -3.79 -27.76 25.28
N VAL A 49 -3.17 -27.02 26.20
CA VAL A 49 -3.70 -26.84 27.56
C VAL A 49 -5.10 -26.20 27.48
N LYS A 50 -6.11 -26.94 27.91
CA LYS A 50 -7.52 -26.57 27.78
C LYS A 50 -7.97 -25.62 28.89
N LYS A 51 -8.94 -24.75 28.58
CA LYS A 51 -9.67 -24.00 29.61
C LYS A 51 -10.68 -24.91 30.33
N ALA A 52 -11.09 -24.52 31.53
CA ALA A 52 -12.14 -25.24 32.25
C ALA A 52 -13.42 -25.31 31.40
N LEU A 53 -14.02 -26.50 31.30
CA LEU A 53 -15.24 -26.80 30.53
C LEU A 53 -15.11 -26.74 28.99
N GLU A 54 -13.90 -26.65 28.42
CA GLU A 54 -13.71 -26.73 26.96
C GLU A 54 -13.83 -28.21 26.48
N PRO A 55 -14.57 -28.50 25.39
CA PRO A 55 -14.66 -29.85 24.84
C PRO A 55 -13.28 -30.34 24.34
N PRO A 56 -12.99 -31.65 24.42
CA PRO A 56 -11.69 -32.20 24.01
C PRO A 56 -11.46 -32.23 22.50
N TYR A 57 -12.51 -32.04 21.70
CA TYR A 57 -12.41 -32.00 20.25
C TYR A 57 -13.02 -30.72 19.69
N GLU A 58 -12.39 -30.21 18.64
CA GLU A 58 -12.91 -29.12 17.82
C GLU A 58 -13.56 -29.70 16.55
N GLY A 59 -14.64 -29.08 16.06
CA GLY A 59 -15.37 -29.52 14.86
C GLY A 59 -16.89 -29.44 15.01
N PRO A 60 -17.65 -29.94 14.02
CA PRO A 60 -17.20 -30.77 12.89
C PRO A 60 -16.54 -29.98 11.76
N TYR A 61 -15.39 -30.46 11.26
CA TYR A 61 -14.73 -29.92 10.06
C TYR A 61 -15.06 -30.77 8.84
N THR A 62 -15.34 -30.15 7.71
CA THR A 62 -15.56 -30.85 6.44
C THR A 62 -14.26 -31.44 5.89
N VAL A 63 -14.24 -32.75 5.67
CA VAL A 63 -13.15 -33.41 4.93
C VAL A 63 -13.39 -33.17 3.44
N GLN A 64 -12.58 -32.32 2.83
CA GLN A 64 -12.52 -32.26 1.37
C GLN A 64 -12.01 -33.61 0.88
N LYS A 65 -12.78 -34.30 0.03
CA LYS A 65 -12.39 -35.62 -0.50
C LYS A 65 -11.00 -35.51 -1.14
N ASN A 66 -9.99 -36.08 -0.49
CA ASN A 66 -8.66 -36.28 -1.06
C ASN A 66 -8.78 -37.32 -2.18
N GLY A 67 -9.05 -36.84 -3.39
CA GLY A 67 -9.20 -37.67 -4.58
C GLY A 67 -10.42 -37.31 -5.40
N ILE A 68 -10.53 -36.06 -5.86
CA ILE A 68 -11.31 -35.79 -7.07
C ILE A 68 -10.53 -36.42 -8.23
N SER A 69 -10.66 -37.73 -8.42
CA SER A 69 -9.94 -38.47 -9.46
C SER A 69 -10.69 -38.39 -10.79
N SER A 70 -12.03 -38.41 -10.73
CA SER A 70 -12.88 -38.33 -11.91
C SER A 70 -12.84 -36.92 -12.51
N ASP A 71 -12.52 -36.86 -13.81
CA ASP A 71 -12.57 -35.65 -14.64
C ASP A 71 -13.90 -34.90 -14.48
N ASP A 72 -15.01 -35.63 -14.42
CA ASP A 72 -16.35 -35.09 -14.29
C ASP A 72 -16.58 -34.38 -12.95
N THR A 73 -16.00 -34.93 -11.87
CA THR A 73 -16.08 -34.30 -10.55
C THR A 73 -15.18 -33.06 -10.47
N LYS A 74 -14.02 -33.06 -11.14
CA LYS A 74 -13.14 -31.86 -11.23
C LYS A 74 -13.81 -30.76 -12.03
N TYR A 75 -14.41 -31.12 -13.16
CA TYR A 75 -15.15 -30.20 -14.01
C TYR A 75 -16.34 -29.58 -13.27
N SER A 76 -17.18 -30.40 -12.64
CA SER A 76 -18.35 -29.92 -11.90
C SER A 76 -17.96 -29.01 -10.73
N ALA A 77 -16.89 -29.35 -10.01
CA ALA A 77 -16.37 -28.50 -8.94
C ALA A 77 -15.81 -27.17 -9.48
N LEU A 78 -15.10 -27.18 -10.60
CA LEU A 78 -14.59 -25.96 -11.23
C LEU A 78 -15.74 -25.05 -11.66
N VAL A 79 -16.73 -25.59 -12.39
CA VAL A 79 -17.90 -24.83 -12.85
C VAL A 79 -18.70 -24.23 -11.68
N ALA A 80 -18.88 -24.98 -10.59
CA ALA A 80 -19.57 -24.48 -9.40
C ALA A 80 -18.87 -23.30 -8.71
N ASN A 81 -17.57 -23.11 -8.94
CA ASN A 81 -16.77 -22.04 -8.34
C ASN A 81 -16.40 -20.94 -9.35
N LEU A 82 -16.91 -20.97 -10.59
CA LEU A 82 -16.65 -19.92 -11.56
C LEU A 82 -17.48 -18.66 -11.25
N GLU A 83 -16.83 -17.51 -11.24
CA GLU A 83 -17.49 -16.20 -11.16
C GLU A 83 -18.21 -15.87 -12.48
N ALA A 84 -19.25 -15.02 -12.40
CA ALA A 84 -20.10 -14.69 -13.54
C ALA A 84 -19.33 -14.04 -14.71
N GLU A 85 -18.31 -13.22 -14.41
CA GLU A 85 -17.46 -12.59 -15.41
C GLU A 85 -16.62 -13.65 -16.15
N THR A 86 -15.98 -14.55 -15.42
CA THR A 86 -15.20 -15.66 -15.95
C THR A 86 -16.06 -16.63 -16.77
N PHE A 87 -17.33 -16.84 -16.39
CA PHE A 87 -18.27 -17.69 -17.12
C PHE A 87 -18.50 -17.25 -18.57
N SER A 88 -18.54 -15.92 -18.81
CA SER A 88 -18.77 -15.38 -20.15
C SER A 88 -17.70 -15.80 -21.17
N TYR A 89 -16.48 -16.08 -20.71
CA TYR A 89 -15.35 -16.49 -21.56
C TYR A 89 -15.28 -17.99 -21.84
N VAL A 90 -16.04 -18.81 -21.09
CA VAL A 90 -16.03 -20.27 -21.18
C VAL A 90 -17.43 -20.87 -21.37
N SER A 91 -18.42 -20.05 -21.72
CA SER A 91 -19.82 -20.47 -21.82
C SER A 91 -20.04 -21.56 -22.88
N ASP A 92 -19.25 -21.56 -23.94
CA ASP A 92 -19.25 -22.58 -24.99
C ASP A 92 -18.87 -23.97 -24.45
N ILE A 93 -17.81 -24.04 -23.63
CA ILE A 93 -17.33 -25.29 -23.01
C ILE A 93 -18.29 -25.75 -21.89
N VAL A 94 -18.98 -24.80 -21.23
CA VAL A 94 -19.94 -25.15 -20.18
C VAL A 94 -21.28 -25.62 -20.76
N LEU A 95 -21.79 -24.98 -21.81
CA LEU A 95 -23.06 -25.33 -22.45
C LEU A 95 -22.95 -26.54 -23.39
N SER A 96 -21.79 -26.72 -24.02
CA SER A 96 -21.48 -27.88 -24.85
C SER A 96 -20.17 -28.55 -24.41
N PRO A 97 -20.20 -29.32 -23.31
CA PRO A 97 -19.01 -29.96 -22.80
C PRO A 97 -18.49 -31.05 -23.76
N PRO A 98 -17.15 -31.18 -23.92
CA PRO A 98 -16.54 -32.27 -24.67
C PRO A 98 -16.84 -33.65 -24.08
N ASN A 99 -16.73 -34.69 -24.91
CA ASN A 99 -17.00 -36.07 -24.50
C ASN A 99 -15.92 -36.65 -23.55
N SER A 100 -14.69 -36.14 -23.59
CA SER A 100 -13.57 -36.52 -22.73
C SER A 100 -12.73 -35.28 -22.36
N ASP A 101 -11.97 -35.36 -21.27
CA ASP A 101 -11.06 -34.31 -20.80
C ASP A 101 -11.73 -32.94 -20.59
N LYS A 102 -12.93 -32.94 -19.99
CA LYS A 102 -13.74 -31.73 -19.75
C LYS A 102 -13.00 -30.75 -18.84
N TYR A 103 -12.43 -31.25 -17.75
CA TYR A 103 -11.68 -30.42 -16.81
C TYR A 103 -10.43 -29.86 -17.48
N HIS A 104 -9.69 -30.69 -18.22
CA HIS A 104 -8.47 -30.23 -18.89
C HIS A 104 -8.78 -29.14 -19.91
N THR A 105 -9.79 -29.34 -20.77
CA THR A 105 -10.19 -28.37 -21.80
C THR A 105 -10.63 -27.03 -21.18
N LEU A 106 -11.48 -27.08 -20.15
CA LEU A 106 -11.92 -25.88 -19.43
C LEU A 106 -10.73 -25.18 -18.73
N SER A 107 -9.89 -25.94 -18.03
CA SER A 107 -8.71 -25.40 -17.34
C SER A 107 -7.70 -24.76 -18.31
N GLN A 108 -7.46 -25.37 -19.48
CA GLN A 108 -6.60 -24.83 -20.51
C GLN A 108 -7.16 -23.55 -21.11
N ARG A 109 -8.48 -23.48 -21.34
CA ARG A 109 -9.11 -22.27 -21.84
C ARG A 109 -8.98 -21.12 -20.84
N LEU A 110 -9.20 -21.38 -19.56
CA LEU A 110 -9.04 -20.39 -18.49
C LEU A 110 -7.58 -19.92 -18.39
N ILE A 111 -6.61 -20.83 -18.39
CA ILE A 111 -5.20 -20.48 -18.38
C ILE A 111 -4.86 -19.64 -19.62
N THR A 112 -5.28 -20.05 -20.81
CA THR A 112 -4.97 -19.33 -22.05
C THR A 112 -5.59 -17.94 -22.09
N GLN A 113 -6.81 -17.78 -21.59
CA GLN A 113 -7.54 -16.51 -21.66
C GLN A 113 -7.04 -15.49 -20.63
N PHE A 114 -6.64 -15.94 -19.45
CA PHE A 114 -6.28 -15.07 -18.31
C PHE A 114 -4.79 -15.03 -18.00
N SER A 115 -3.97 -15.88 -18.62
CA SER A 115 -2.52 -15.76 -18.52
C SER A 115 -2.01 -14.64 -19.41
N ASP A 116 -1.02 -13.89 -18.92
CA ASP A 116 -0.27 -12.97 -19.77
C ASP A 116 0.45 -13.74 -20.89
N SER A 117 0.48 -13.17 -22.09
CA SER A 117 1.32 -13.70 -23.17
C SER A 117 2.81 -13.59 -22.82
N GLU A 118 3.66 -14.42 -23.44
CA GLU A 118 5.11 -14.34 -23.23
C GLU A 118 5.67 -12.94 -23.56
N THR A 119 5.17 -12.33 -24.63
CA THR A 119 5.56 -10.97 -25.01
C THR A 119 5.11 -9.92 -24.00
N GLN A 120 3.95 -10.08 -23.37
CA GLN A 120 3.50 -9.20 -22.29
C GLN A 120 4.34 -9.40 -21.02
N LYS A 121 4.68 -10.64 -20.67
CA LYS A 121 5.57 -10.93 -19.53
C LYS A 121 6.94 -10.30 -19.73
N ILE A 122 7.52 -10.42 -20.93
CA ILE A 122 8.80 -9.78 -21.27
C ILE A 122 8.67 -8.25 -21.23
N LYS A 123 7.61 -7.67 -21.81
CA LYS A 123 7.38 -6.22 -21.74
C LYS A 123 7.28 -5.74 -20.29
N LYS A 124 6.44 -6.36 -19.46
CA LYS A 124 6.35 -6.08 -18.01
C LYS A 124 7.72 -6.19 -17.34
N LEU A 125 8.48 -7.21 -17.71
CA LEU A 125 9.83 -7.43 -17.22
C LEU A 125 10.83 -6.37 -17.68
N LEU A 126 10.62 -5.63 -18.78
CA LEU A 126 11.51 -4.57 -19.24
C LEU A 126 11.06 -3.18 -18.80
N THR A 127 9.76 -2.90 -18.75
CA THR A 127 9.22 -1.55 -18.52
C THR A 127 8.57 -1.33 -17.16
N ASP A 128 7.85 -2.32 -16.63
CA ASP A 128 6.84 -2.06 -15.59
C ASP A 128 7.32 -2.41 -14.17
N LEU A 129 8.40 -3.19 -14.06
CA LEU A 129 8.97 -3.58 -12.77
C LEU A 129 9.95 -2.52 -12.26
N GLN A 130 9.60 -1.88 -11.16
CA GLN A 130 10.47 -0.97 -10.41
C GLN A 130 10.67 -1.49 -8.98
N LEU A 131 11.78 -1.11 -8.35
CA LEU A 131 12.05 -1.52 -6.96
C LEU A 131 11.05 -0.91 -5.98
N GLY A 132 10.71 0.37 -6.12
CA GLY A 132 9.82 1.08 -5.19
C GLY A 132 10.29 0.94 -3.74
N ASP A 133 9.36 0.59 -2.84
CA ASP A 133 9.62 0.24 -1.44
C ASP A 133 9.77 -1.29 -1.22
N GLU A 134 9.80 -2.08 -2.29
CA GLU A 134 9.93 -3.54 -2.18
C GLU A 134 11.37 -3.95 -1.89
N LYS A 135 11.52 -5.09 -1.21
CA LYS A 135 12.84 -5.67 -0.96
C LYS A 135 13.50 -6.09 -2.29
N PRO A 136 14.80 -5.82 -2.47
CA PRO A 136 15.57 -6.32 -3.61
C PRO A 136 15.36 -7.81 -3.93
N SER A 137 15.29 -8.67 -2.90
CA SER A 137 15.02 -10.10 -3.08
C SER A 137 13.62 -10.40 -3.65
N HIS A 138 12.62 -9.61 -3.26
CA HIS A 138 11.27 -9.74 -3.75
C HIS A 138 11.17 -9.34 -5.22
N LEU A 139 11.82 -8.24 -5.59
CA LEU A 139 11.92 -7.80 -6.98
C LEU A 139 12.56 -8.90 -7.86
N LEU A 140 13.67 -9.48 -7.40
CA LEU A 140 14.35 -10.55 -8.14
C LEU A 140 13.41 -11.75 -8.35
N ARG A 141 12.65 -12.15 -7.32
CA ARG A 141 11.69 -13.25 -7.42
C ARG A 141 10.61 -12.99 -8.46
N LYS A 142 10.02 -11.78 -8.47
CA LYS A 142 9.06 -11.37 -9.51
C LYS A 142 9.67 -11.42 -10.91
N MET A 143 10.92 -10.99 -11.05
CA MET A 143 11.63 -11.06 -12.32
C MET A 143 11.87 -12.50 -12.79
N LYS A 144 12.23 -13.41 -11.89
CA LYS A 144 12.35 -14.86 -12.19
C LYS A 144 11.00 -15.49 -12.57
N GLU A 145 9.92 -15.09 -11.90
CA GLU A 145 8.58 -15.59 -12.17
C GLU A 145 8.07 -15.15 -13.55
N LEU A 146 8.28 -13.88 -13.90
CA LEU A 146 7.90 -13.34 -15.21
C LEU A 146 8.77 -13.87 -16.35
N SER A 147 10.06 -14.16 -16.10
CA SER A 147 10.94 -14.76 -17.11
C SER A 147 10.69 -16.26 -17.29
N ASN A 148 10.04 -16.92 -16.34
CA ASN A 148 9.74 -18.36 -16.34
C ASN A 148 10.97 -19.22 -16.72
N GLY A 149 12.16 -18.82 -16.27
CA GLY A 149 13.42 -19.51 -16.55
C GLY A 149 13.99 -19.34 -17.97
N GLN A 150 13.41 -18.47 -18.81
CA GLN A 150 13.91 -18.24 -20.18
C GLN A 150 15.11 -17.31 -20.28
N LEU A 151 15.35 -16.49 -19.24
CA LEU A 151 16.48 -15.57 -19.21
C LEU A 151 17.62 -16.16 -18.39
N GLN A 152 18.84 -16.02 -18.90
CA GLN A 152 20.05 -16.38 -18.18
C GLN A 152 20.21 -15.51 -16.93
N ASP A 153 20.77 -16.10 -15.87
CA ASP A 153 20.97 -15.41 -14.59
C ASP A 153 21.85 -14.16 -14.73
N ASP A 154 22.85 -14.15 -15.60
CA ASP A 154 23.72 -12.98 -15.83
C ASP A 154 22.94 -11.80 -16.42
N PHE A 155 22.06 -12.06 -17.39
CA PHE A 155 21.19 -11.04 -17.96
C PHE A 155 20.18 -10.55 -16.92
N LEU A 156 19.58 -11.47 -16.16
CA LEU A 156 18.64 -11.14 -15.09
C LEU A 156 19.31 -10.30 -14.00
N GLN A 157 20.55 -10.62 -13.64
CA GLN A 157 21.38 -9.86 -12.71
C GLN A 157 21.64 -8.45 -13.24
N SER A 158 22.02 -8.30 -14.51
CA SER A 158 22.26 -6.97 -15.11
C SER A 158 21.01 -6.08 -15.07
N LEU A 159 19.85 -6.65 -15.42
CA LEU A 159 18.57 -5.94 -15.42
C LEU A 159 18.10 -5.63 -14.00
N TRP A 160 18.30 -6.56 -13.06
CA TRP A 160 17.98 -6.37 -11.66
C TRP A 160 18.86 -5.28 -11.04
N LEU A 161 20.16 -5.29 -11.29
CA LEU A 161 21.09 -4.23 -10.85
C LEU A 161 20.70 -2.87 -11.44
N GLN A 162 20.36 -2.80 -12.73
CA GLN A 162 19.93 -1.53 -13.37
C GLN A 162 18.73 -0.87 -12.65
N ARG A 163 17.87 -1.66 -12.01
CA ARG A 163 16.69 -1.18 -11.27
C ARG A 163 16.97 -0.76 -9.83
N MET A 164 18.19 -0.99 -9.37
CA MET A 164 18.59 -0.76 -7.99
C MET A 164 19.20 0.64 -7.84
N PRO A 165 19.04 1.28 -6.67
CA PRO A 165 19.77 2.50 -6.34
C PRO A 165 21.30 2.34 -6.50
N PRO A 166 22.03 3.40 -6.90
CA PRO A 166 23.45 3.32 -7.25
C PRO A 166 24.34 2.84 -6.10
N HIS A 167 23.96 3.16 -4.85
CA HIS A 167 24.69 2.72 -3.66
C HIS A 167 24.63 1.20 -3.45
N ILE A 168 23.50 0.56 -3.74
CA ILE A 168 23.37 -0.90 -3.67
C ILE A 168 24.12 -1.55 -4.84
N GLN A 169 24.03 -0.97 -6.04
CA GLN A 169 24.76 -1.48 -7.21
C GLN A 169 26.27 -1.54 -6.96
N THR A 170 26.84 -0.52 -6.31
CA THR A 170 28.27 -0.46 -6.03
C THR A 170 28.71 -1.63 -5.15
N VAL A 171 27.98 -1.90 -4.07
CA VAL A 171 28.29 -3.00 -3.15
C VAL A 171 28.14 -4.36 -3.83
N LEU A 172 27.06 -4.54 -4.61
CA LEU A 172 26.79 -5.82 -5.26
C LEU A 172 27.74 -6.10 -6.44
N SER A 173 28.17 -5.07 -7.17
CA SER A 173 29.07 -5.22 -8.33
C SER A 173 30.45 -5.80 -7.97
N ALA A 174 30.88 -5.65 -6.72
CA ALA A 174 32.15 -6.20 -6.22
C ALA A 174 32.04 -7.67 -5.79
N SER A 175 30.84 -8.24 -5.72
CA SER A 175 30.60 -9.60 -5.26
C SER A 175 30.42 -10.57 -6.43
N SER A 176 31.09 -11.72 -6.36
CA SER A 176 30.99 -12.82 -7.34
C SER A 176 30.02 -13.93 -6.88
N GLU A 177 29.08 -13.61 -5.98
CA GLU A 177 28.13 -14.58 -5.45
C GLU A 177 26.99 -14.91 -6.44
N PRO A 178 26.35 -16.09 -6.31
CA PRO A 178 25.18 -16.43 -7.10
C PRO A 178 24.02 -15.48 -6.83
N LEU A 179 23.17 -15.28 -7.84
CA LEU A 179 22.11 -14.27 -7.88
C LEU A 179 21.16 -14.31 -6.66
N ASP A 180 20.81 -15.49 -6.17
CA ASP A 180 19.95 -15.64 -4.99
C ASP A 180 20.61 -15.15 -3.70
N LYS A 181 21.94 -15.31 -3.57
CA LYS A 181 22.68 -14.78 -2.42
C LYS A 181 22.92 -13.28 -2.54
N LEU A 182 23.16 -12.78 -3.77
CA LEU A 182 23.23 -11.34 -4.02
C LEU A 182 21.95 -10.62 -3.60
N ALA A 183 20.78 -11.21 -3.83
CA ALA A 183 19.51 -10.70 -3.35
C ALA A 183 19.44 -10.57 -1.82
N ILE A 184 19.96 -11.57 -1.09
CA ILE A 184 20.02 -11.53 0.39
C ILE A 184 20.98 -10.43 0.85
N ILE A 185 22.12 -10.26 0.19
CA ILE A 185 23.08 -9.18 0.49
C ILE A 185 22.44 -7.82 0.22
N ALA A 186 21.74 -7.68 -0.90
CA ALA A 186 21.06 -6.46 -1.28
C ALA A 186 20.02 -6.01 -0.25
N ASP A 187 19.22 -6.96 0.28
CA ASP A 187 18.27 -6.69 1.35
C ASP A 187 18.97 -6.14 2.59
N LYS A 188 20.10 -6.74 2.99
CA LYS A 188 20.89 -6.27 4.14
C LYS A 188 21.45 -4.86 3.93
N VAL A 189 21.96 -4.58 2.73
CA VAL A 189 22.45 -3.23 2.38
C VAL A 189 21.30 -2.21 2.43
N CYS A 190 20.13 -2.57 1.92
CA CYS A 190 18.94 -1.73 1.96
C CYS A 190 18.49 -1.45 3.41
N ASP A 191 18.47 -2.48 4.27
CA ASP A 191 18.08 -2.36 5.68
C ASP A 191 19.06 -1.44 6.46
N VAL A 192 20.36 -1.49 6.17
CA VAL A 192 21.38 -0.62 6.80
C VAL A 192 21.18 0.84 6.40
N VAL A 193 20.76 1.10 5.16
CA VAL A 193 20.52 2.46 4.64
C VAL A 193 19.17 3.01 5.10
N GLY A 194 18.13 2.18 5.18
CA GLY A 194 16.84 2.53 5.77
C GLY A 194 16.92 2.88 7.26
N ALA A 195 17.81 2.21 8.00
CA ALA A 195 18.11 2.53 9.40
C ALA A 195 19.07 3.72 9.57
N SER A 196 19.87 4.06 8.54
CA SER A 196 20.86 5.14 8.56
C SER A 196 20.38 6.46 7.93
N SER A 197 19.08 6.76 7.98
CA SER A 197 18.58 8.12 7.68
C SER A 197 18.86 9.14 8.80
N THR A 198 19.86 8.87 9.64
CA THR A 198 20.43 9.85 10.57
C THR A 198 21.87 10.14 10.15
N ILE A 199 22.04 10.89 9.07
CA ILE A 199 23.27 11.66 8.89
C ILE A 199 23.14 12.87 9.80
N CYS A 200 23.49 12.70 11.07
CA CYS A 200 23.71 13.81 11.99
C CYS A 200 24.82 14.67 11.40
N ALA A 201 24.60 15.97 11.24
CA ALA A 201 25.63 16.92 10.87
C ALA A 201 26.72 16.94 11.94
N ALA A 202 27.77 16.13 11.79
CA ALA A 202 28.99 16.29 12.53
C ALA A 202 29.67 17.57 12.04
N THR A 203 29.62 18.62 12.85
CA THR A 203 30.35 19.86 12.65
C THR A 203 31.84 19.55 12.73
N THR A 204 32.48 19.26 11.60
CA THR A 204 33.94 19.19 11.53
C THR A 204 34.48 20.56 11.16
N VAL A 205 35.25 21.13 12.08
CA VAL A 205 36.14 22.27 11.84
C VAL A 205 37.14 21.84 10.74
N PRO A 206 37.31 22.58 9.63
CA PRO A 206 38.23 22.18 8.58
C PRO A 206 39.66 22.68 8.86
N PRO A 207 40.71 21.86 8.65
CA PRO A 207 42.05 22.36 8.35
C PRO A 207 42.15 22.70 6.84
N PRO A 208 42.97 23.69 6.43
CA PRO A 208 43.07 24.11 5.03
C PRO A 208 44.14 23.32 4.26
N SER A 209 43.99 23.29 2.93
CA SER A 209 44.97 22.92 1.87
C SER A 209 44.90 21.45 1.40
N GLN A 210 44.86 21.08 0.11
CA GLN A 210 45.08 21.76 -1.17
C GLN A 210 44.55 20.86 -2.33
N SER A 211 44.16 21.50 -3.44
CA SER A 211 44.17 21.03 -4.85
C SER A 211 43.20 19.94 -5.40
N SER A 212 42.28 20.42 -6.26
CA SER A 212 42.00 19.95 -7.66
C SER A 212 40.77 19.07 -8.00
N SER A 213 39.70 19.76 -8.48
CA SER A 213 38.76 19.49 -9.63
C SER A 213 38.06 18.11 -9.80
N CYS A 214 36.81 17.96 -10.24
CA CYS A 214 35.72 18.84 -10.65
C CYS A 214 34.43 18.01 -10.87
N SER A 215 33.32 18.40 -10.27
CA SER A 215 31.97 18.43 -10.87
C SER A 215 31.06 19.08 -9.85
N ALA A 216 30.87 20.39 -10.01
CA ALA A 216 29.93 21.15 -9.19
C ALA A 216 28.51 20.73 -9.57
N GLN A 217 28.03 19.65 -8.97
CA GLN A 217 26.59 19.44 -8.82
C GLN A 217 26.08 20.65 -8.02
N PRO A 218 25.02 21.35 -8.46
CA PRO A 218 24.41 22.37 -7.63
C PRO A 218 23.95 21.67 -6.36
N THR A 219 24.57 22.00 -5.23
CA THR A 219 24.23 21.43 -3.93
C THR A 219 22.75 21.66 -3.69
N MET A 220 22.08 20.74 -3.00
CA MET A 220 20.64 20.85 -2.72
C MET A 220 20.23 22.21 -2.15
N ASP A 221 21.14 22.91 -1.47
CA ASP A 221 20.94 24.28 -0.97
C ASP A 221 20.83 25.33 -2.08
N SER A 222 21.57 25.18 -3.18
CA SER A 222 21.47 26.05 -4.37
C SER A 222 20.13 25.88 -5.06
N LEU A 223 19.67 24.64 -5.21
CA LEU A 223 18.35 24.33 -5.75
C LEU A 223 17.23 24.78 -4.80
N ALA A 224 17.37 24.58 -3.49
CA ALA A 224 16.42 25.04 -2.50
C ALA A 224 16.30 26.58 -2.51
N ARG A 225 17.41 27.30 -2.65
CA ARG A 225 17.41 28.75 -2.85
C ARG A 225 16.77 29.16 -4.17
N GLN A 226 17.06 28.47 -5.27
CA GLN A 226 16.39 28.73 -6.55
C GLN A 226 14.88 28.46 -6.50
N ILE A 227 14.44 27.42 -5.79
CA ILE A 227 13.00 27.12 -5.59
C ILE A 227 12.35 28.20 -4.70
N GLN A 228 13.03 28.66 -3.65
CA GLN A 228 12.53 29.74 -2.81
C GLN A 228 12.43 31.06 -3.59
N GLU A 229 13.45 31.38 -4.39
CA GLU A 229 13.48 32.56 -5.26
C GLU A 229 12.36 32.50 -6.31
N LEU A 230 12.21 31.37 -7.01
CA LEU A 230 11.16 31.14 -8.00
C LEU A 230 9.76 31.18 -7.37
N SER A 231 9.58 30.61 -6.18
CA SER A 231 8.28 30.66 -5.48
C SER A 231 7.91 32.08 -5.05
N LEU A 232 8.88 32.91 -4.65
CA LEU A 232 8.66 34.33 -4.39
C LEU A 232 8.33 35.11 -5.69
N GLN A 233 9.05 34.87 -6.78
CA GLN A 233 8.76 35.51 -8.07
C GLN A 233 7.37 35.13 -8.62
N VAL A 234 6.96 33.87 -8.47
CA VAL A 234 5.60 33.43 -8.84
C VAL A 234 4.56 34.09 -7.95
N ALA A 235 4.79 34.22 -6.64
CA ALA A 235 3.86 34.90 -5.74
C ALA A 235 3.67 36.39 -6.12
N GLU A 236 4.73 37.07 -6.51
CA GLU A 236 4.71 38.47 -6.98
C GLU A 236 3.91 38.61 -8.29
N LEU A 237 4.22 37.79 -9.29
CA LEU A 237 3.51 37.78 -10.58
C LEU A 237 2.01 37.44 -10.44
N THR A 238 1.67 36.59 -9.47
CA THR A 238 0.28 36.24 -9.18
C THR A 238 -0.48 37.39 -8.52
N ARG A 239 0.19 38.18 -7.66
CA ARG A 239 -0.36 39.40 -7.04
C ARG A 239 -0.60 40.50 -8.07
N ASP A 240 0.34 40.74 -8.99
CA ASP A 240 0.20 41.75 -10.03
C ASP A 240 -0.93 41.42 -11.03
N ARG A 241 -1.10 40.14 -11.38
CA ARG A 241 -2.24 39.68 -12.20
C ARG A 241 -3.58 39.89 -11.48
N ASN A 242 -3.65 39.70 -10.17
CA ASN A 242 -4.90 39.86 -9.42
C ASN A 242 -5.24 41.34 -9.19
N SER A 243 -4.23 42.19 -8.94
CA SER A 243 -4.39 43.65 -8.81
C SER A 243 -4.89 44.28 -10.13
N SER A 244 -4.34 43.84 -11.26
CA SER A 244 -4.75 44.27 -12.60
C SER A 244 -6.18 43.81 -12.99
N ARG A 245 -6.67 42.71 -12.41
CA ARG A 245 -8.06 42.25 -12.59
C ARG A 245 -9.06 43.04 -11.75
N HIS A 246 -8.68 43.49 -10.55
CA HIS A 246 -9.56 44.28 -9.69
C HIS A 246 -9.73 45.74 -10.15
N GLN A 247 -8.77 46.30 -10.88
CA GLN A 247 -8.92 47.66 -11.45
C GLN A 247 -9.84 47.71 -12.68
N ARG A 248 -9.97 46.62 -13.46
CA ARG A 248 -10.86 46.61 -14.65
C ARG A 248 -12.34 46.44 -14.32
N TYR A 249 -12.71 46.07 -13.09
CA TYR A 249 -14.12 45.94 -12.69
C TYR A 249 -14.67 47.21 -12.01
N SER A 250 -13.83 48.22 -11.75
CA SER A 250 -14.24 49.46 -11.08
C SER A 250 -14.32 50.65 -12.03
N SER A 251 -14.89 50.47 -13.21
CA SER A 251 -15.18 51.59 -14.11
C SER A 251 -16.46 51.37 -14.93
N ASP A 252 -17.54 50.94 -14.29
CA ASP A 252 -18.87 51.11 -14.87
C ASP A 252 -19.96 51.02 -13.80
N ARG A 253 -20.35 52.19 -13.26
CA ARG A 253 -21.73 52.52 -12.85
C ARG A 253 -21.82 53.95 -12.35
N ARG A 254 -21.81 54.88 -13.30
CA ARG A 254 -22.60 56.10 -13.16
C ARG A 254 -24.07 55.71 -13.31
N ARG A 255 -24.85 55.71 -12.22
CA ARG A 255 -26.30 55.94 -12.31
C ARG A 255 -26.86 56.47 -10.99
N SER A 256 -27.27 57.73 -11.04
CA SER A 256 -28.01 58.50 -10.05
C SER A 256 -29.30 57.80 -9.62
N HIS A 257 -29.61 57.75 -8.32
CA HIS A 257 -30.95 58.10 -7.81
C HIS A 257 -30.99 58.24 -6.27
N SER A 258 -31.09 59.49 -5.83
CA SER A 258 -31.82 60.03 -4.68
C SER A 258 -32.36 59.08 -3.60
N ARG A 259 -31.95 59.32 -2.35
CA ARG A 259 -32.79 59.88 -1.26
C ARG A 259 -32.10 59.70 0.10
N SER A 260 -31.32 60.70 0.47
CA SER A 260 -30.90 60.97 1.84
C SER A 260 -32.16 61.19 2.70
N ARG A 261 -32.43 60.26 3.63
CA ARG A 261 -33.46 60.47 4.65
C ARG A 261 -32.93 61.49 5.66
N SER A 262 -33.46 62.70 5.56
CA SER A 262 -33.30 63.77 6.52
C SER A 262 -33.59 63.26 7.94
N VAL A 263 -32.57 63.34 8.78
CA VAL A 263 -32.71 63.49 10.23
C VAL A 263 -33.47 64.80 10.43
N ASN A 264 -34.75 64.74 10.83
CA ASN A 264 -35.42 65.92 11.35
C ASN A 264 -36.19 65.60 12.64
N ARG A 265 -35.66 66.21 13.70
CA ARG A 265 -36.10 66.26 15.09
C ARG A 265 -37.40 67.06 15.14
N GLY A 266 -38.39 66.63 15.93
CA GLY A 266 -39.49 67.53 16.29
C GLY A 266 -40.82 66.91 16.68
N SER A 267 -41.17 65.71 16.22
CA SER A 267 -42.51 65.17 16.48
C SER A 267 -42.58 64.07 17.53
N GLY A 268 -41.44 63.60 18.07
CA GLY A 268 -41.40 62.50 19.05
C GLY A 268 -42.04 61.19 18.57
N ILE A 269 -42.39 61.04 17.29
CA ILE A 269 -43.12 59.87 16.75
C ILE A 269 -42.14 58.98 15.99
N CYS A 270 -42.16 57.67 16.27
CA CYS A 270 -41.26 56.71 15.66
C CYS A 270 -41.56 56.51 14.16
N TYR A 271 -40.58 55.94 13.45
CA TYR A 271 -40.69 55.70 12.01
C TYR A 271 -41.95 54.91 11.61
N TYR A 272 -42.32 53.89 12.38
CA TYR A 272 -43.48 53.04 12.07
C TYR A 272 -44.79 53.81 12.15
N HIS A 273 -45.02 54.61 13.20
CA HIS A 273 -46.21 55.45 13.33
C HIS A 273 -46.22 56.63 12.36
N ARG A 274 -45.05 57.14 11.94
CA ARG A 274 -45.00 58.17 10.89
C ARG A 274 -45.40 57.61 9.52
N ARG A 275 -45.07 56.35 9.23
CA ARG A 275 -45.34 55.71 7.93
C ARG A 275 -46.73 55.09 7.85
N TYR A 276 -47.20 54.46 8.94
CA TYR A 276 -48.43 53.65 8.95
C TYR A 276 -49.53 54.20 9.86
N LYS A 277 -49.26 55.27 10.64
CA LYS A 277 -50.22 55.90 11.57
C LYS A 277 -50.86 54.85 12.48
N GLU A 278 -52.19 54.85 12.63
CA GLU A 278 -52.96 53.96 13.50
C GLU A 278 -52.89 52.48 13.09
N GLN A 279 -52.41 52.18 11.87
CA GLN A 279 -52.24 50.81 11.37
C GLN A 279 -50.83 50.23 11.65
N ALA A 280 -49.98 50.93 12.40
CA ALA A 280 -48.64 50.44 12.73
C ALA A 280 -48.71 49.25 13.70
N ARG A 281 -48.19 48.10 13.28
CA ARG A 281 -48.12 46.89 14.13
C ARG A 281 -46.94 46.86 15.10
N LYS A 282 -46.05 47.86 15.03
CA LYS A 282 -44.83 47.93 15.85
C LYS A 282 -44.60 49.38 16.27
N CYS A 283 -44.32 49.57 17.56
CA CYS A 283 -43.93 50.84 18.14
C CYS A 283 -42.50 50.73 18.70
N VAL A 284 -41.72 51.81 18.61
CA VAL A 284 -40.37 51.91 19.19
C VAL A 284 -40.35 53.13 20.10
N SER A 285 -40.04 52.92 21.38
CA SER A 285 -39.96 53.98 22.39
C SER A 285 -38.66 54.79 22.27
N PRO A 286 -38.67 56.11 22.56
CA PRO A 286 -39.82 56.94 22.94
C PRO A 286 -40.66 57.38 21.72
N CYS A 287 -41.96 57.07 21.74
CA CYS A 287 -42.91 57.45 20.69
C CYS A 287 -44.14 58.15 21.29
N ALA A 288 -44.39 59.39 20.90
CA ALA A 288 -45.49 60.24 21.39
C ALA A 288 -46.80 60.09 20.56
N PHE A 289 -47.02 58.95 19.93
CA PHE A 289 -48.21 58.71 19.10
C PHE A 289 -49.38 58.21 19.96
N VAL A 290 -50.51 58.92 19.95
CA VAL A 290 -51.75 58.55 20.66
C VAL A 290 -52.78 58.08 19.65
N GLN A 291 -53.27 56.85 19.81
CA GLN A 291 -54.31 56.27 18.97
C GLN A 291 -55.68 56.78 19.46
N LYS A 292 -56.47 57.41 18.60
CA LYS A 292 -57.86 57.75 18.91
C LYS A 292 -58.72 56.52 18.70
N ASN A 293 -59.37 56.05 19.76
CA ASN A 293 -60.43 55.06 19.65
C ASN A 293 -61.76 55.82 19.55
N GLU A 294 -62.35 55.88 18.35
CA GLU A 294 -63.76 56.19 18.11
C GLU A 294 -64.46 54.94 17.61
#